data_AF-A0A924I5I3-F1
#
_entry.id   AF-A0A924I5I3-F1
#
_cell.length_a   1.000
_cell.length_b   1.000
_cell.length_c   1.000
_cell.angle_alpha   90.00
_cell.angle_beta   90.00
_cell.angle_gamma   90.00
#
_symmetry.space_group_name_H-M   'P 1'
#
loop_
_entity.id
_entity.type
_entity.pdbx_description
1 polymer ?
#
loop_
_entity_poly.entity_id
_entity_poly.type
_entity_poly.pdbx_seq_one_letter_code
_entity_poly.pdbx_strand_id
1 'polypeptide(L)' 'MKVVLSIKPEFANKIFDGTKKFEFRKAIFKNEKIKTVIVYSSSPVQQVIGEFEIERIINHDIDTLWGLTHQESGITE' A
#
# COMPACT_ATOMS: atom_id res chain seq x y z
N MET A 1 -15.57 -1.84 4.20
CA MET A 1 -14.89 -2.52 5.34
C MET A 1 -13.44 -2.09 5.40
N LYS A 2 -12.80 -2.19 6.57
CA LYS A 2 -11.39 -1.80 6.79
C LYS A 2 -10.51 -3.03 6.97
N VAL A 3 -9.23 -2.90 6.63
CA VAL A 3 -8.17 -3.88 6.90
C VAL A 3 -6.96 -3.18 7.48
N VAL A 4 -6.18 -3.84 8.33
CA VAL A 4 -4.91 -3.29 8.85
C VAL A 4 -3.76 -3.86 8.03
N LEU A 5 -2.87 -2.99 7.55
CA LEU A 5 -1.61 -3.38 6.93
C LEU A 5 -0.43 -2.82 7.72
N SER A 6 0.52 -3.69 8.02
CA SER A 6 1.84 -3.28 8.52
C SER A 6 2.72 -2.83 7.35
N ILE A 7 3.30 -1.65 7.47
CA ILE A 7 4.18 -1.02 6.46
C ILE A 7 5.40 -0.43 7.19
N LYS A 8 6.58 -0.54 6.59
CA LYS A 8 7.79 0.07 7.17
C LYS A 8 7.63 1.60 7.25
N PRO A 9 8.15 2.27 8.29
CA PRO A 9 7.99 3.71 8.46
C PRO A 9 8.37 4.56 7.24
N GLU A 10 9.46 4.21 6.56
CA GLU A 10 9.91 4.90 5.34
C GLU A 10 8.86 4.91 4.22
N PHE A 11 8.14 3.80 4.02
CA PHE A 11 7.12 3.70 2.97
C PHE A 11 5.76 4.21 3.45
N ALA A 12 5.46 4.05 4.73
CA ALA A 12 4.24 4.58 5.32
C ALA A 12 4.23 6.11 5.22
N ASN A 13 5.36 6.77 5.51
CA ASN A 13 5.50 8.23 5.33
C ASN A 13 5.32 8.64 3.87
N LYS A 14 5.90 7.89 2.92
CA LYS A 14 5.73 8.14 1.48
C LYS A 14 4.26 8.00 1.00
N ILE A 15 3.47 7.14 1.66
CA ILE A 15 2.04 7.04 1.34
C ILE A 15 1.34 8.33 1.77
N PHE A 16 1.62 8.82 2.98
CA PHE A 16 0.94 10.00 3.54
C PHE A 16 1.43 11.33 2.96
N ASP A 17 2.68 11.41 2.49
CA ASP A 17 3.18 12.58 1.74
C ASP A 17 2.77 12.57 0.24
N GLY A 18 2.15 11.47 -0.22
CA GLY A 18 1.62 11.32 -1.57
C GLY A 18 2.63 10.86 -2.63
N THR A 19 3.89 10.62 -2.27
CA THR A 19 4.93 10.13 -3.20
C THR A 19 4.84 8.63 -3.51
N LYS A 20 4.11 7.85 -2.69
CA LYS A 20 3.80 6.43 -2.91
C LYS A 20 2.29 6.23 -3.04
N LYS A 21 1.83 6.01 -4.28
CA LYS A 21 0.41 5.78 -4.59
C LYS A 21 0.02 4.31 -4.72
N PHE A 22 1.00 3.42 -4.88
CA PHE A 22 0.78 1.98 -5.05
C PHE A 22 1.41 1.17 -3.91
N GLU A 23 0.64 0.30 -3.28
CA GLU A 23 1.09 -0.67 -2.27
C GLU A 23 1.02 -2.09 -2.84
N PHE A 24 2.17 -2.75 -2.95
CA PHE A 24 2.27 -4.08 -3.54
C PHE A 24 2.06 -5.19 -2.50
N ARG A 25 1.27 -6.19 -2.86
CA ARG A 25 1.02 -7.37 -2.02
C ARG A 25 1.02 -8.63 -2.88
N LYS A 26 1.66 -9.70 -2.40
CA LYS A 26 1.68 -11.01 -3.07
C LYS A 26 0.30 -11.66 -3.15
N ALA A 27 -0.57 -11.38 -2.18
CA ALA A 27 -1.91 -11.91 -2.12
C ALA A 27 -2.91 -10.76 -2.02
N ILE A 28 -3.96 -10.84 -2.84
CA ILE A 28 -5.09 -9.92 -2.79
C ILE A 28 -5.99 -10.24 -1.59
N PHE A 29 -6.79 -9.26 -1.18
CA PHE A 29 -7.76 -9.44 -0.11
C PHE A 29 -8.82 -10.47 -0.51
N LYS A 30 -9.12 -11.43 0.39
CA LYS A 30 -10.21 -12.40 0.18
C LYS A 30 -11.59 -11.76 0.17
N ASN A 31 -11.73 -10.59 0.79
CA ASN A 31 -12.98 -9.85 0.88
C ASN A 31 -12.92 -8.63 -0.03
N GLU A 32 -13.71 -8.67 -1.11
CA GLU A 32 -13.79 -7.62 -2.13
C GLU A 32 -14.46 -6.34 -1.63
N LYS A 33 -15.10 -6.35 -0.44
CA LYS A 33 -15.74 -5.17 0.17
C LYS A 33 -14.78 -4.30 0.98
N ILE A 34 -13.49 -4.61 0.98
CA ILE A 34 -12.46 -3.77 1.62
C ILE A 34 -12.29 -2.50 0.80
N LYS A 35 -12.44 -1.35 1.46
CA LYS A 35 -12.32 -0.03 0.85
C LYS A 35 -11.26 0.85 1.49
N THR A 36 -10.80 0.48 2.68
CA THR A 36 -9.91 1.32 3.47
C THR A 36 -8.83 0.45 4.10
N VAL A 37 -7.59 0.93 4.03
CA VAL A 37 -6.44 0.37 4.73
C VAL A 37 -6.09 1.25 5.91
N ILE A 38 -6.07 0.69 7.11
CA ILE A 38 -5.47 1.27 8.30
C ILE A 38 -3.98 0.93 8.26
N VAL A 39 -3.12 1.95 8.33
CA VAL A 39 -1.67 1.79 8.24
C VAL A 39 -1.06 1.69 9.64
N TYR A 40 -0.58 0.50 9.98
CA TYR A 40 0.29 0.29 11.13
C TYR A 40 1.75 0.47 10.68
N SER A 41 2.41 1.51 11.20
CA SER A 41 3.82 1.75 10.93
C SER A 41 4.65 0.82 11.82
N SER A 42 5.48 -0.03 11.22
CA SER A 42 6.28 -1.01 11.96
C SER A 42 7.42 -0.36 12.77
N SER A 43 8.31 -1.15 13.34
CA SER A 43 9.49 -0.65 14.06
C SER A 43 10.29 0.38 13.22
N PRO A 44 10.80 1.47 13.82
CA PRO A 44 10.72 1.81 15.26
C PRO A 44 9.45 2.56 15.69
N VAL A 45 8.53 2.86 14.78
CA VAL A 45 7.34 3.70 15.07
C VAL A 45 6.28 2.93 15.86
N GLN A 46 5.95 1.70 15.45
CA GLN A 46 5.09 0.75 16.18
C GLN A 46 3.67 1.24 16.54
N GLN A 47 3.06 2.08 15.71
CA GLN A 47 1.73 2.64 15.96
C GLN A 47 0.90 2.73 14.67
N VAL A 48 -0.43 2.83 14.83
CA VAL A 48 -1.31 3.23 13.74
C VAL A 48 -1.13 4.72 13.48
N ILE A 49 -0.76 5.09 12.26
CA ILE A 49 -0.44 6.48 11.91
C ILE A 49 -1.45 7.14 10.95
N GLY A 50 -2.42 6.37 10.46
CA GLY A 50 -3.46 6.87 9.58
C GLY A 50 -4.16 5.77 8.79
N GLU A 51 -4.96 6.19 7.82
CA GLU A 51 -5.62 5.30 6.88
C GLU A 51 -5.69 5.92 5.49
N PHE A 52 -5.81 5.08 4.46
CA PHE A 52 -6.06 5.52 3.09
C PHE A 52 -7.16 4.68 2.45
N GLU A 53 -7.83 5.26 1.45
CA GLU A 53 -8.86 4.57 0.67
C GLU A 53 -8.25 3.86 -0.55
N ILE A 54 -8.79 2.69 -0.86
CA ILE A 54 -8.41 1.92 -2.04
C ILE A 54 -9.25 2.41 -3.21
N GLU A 55 -8.61 3.03 -4.20
CA GLU A 55 -9.28 3.41 -5.44
C GLU A 55 -9.52 2.20 -6.34
N ARG A 56 -8.48 1.37 -6.54
CA ARG A 56 -8.52 0.19 -7.41
C ARG A 56 -7.56 -0.90 -6.93
N ILE A 57 -7.89 -2.16 -7.22
CA ILE A 57 -6.98 -3.30 -7.05
C ILE A 57 -6.56 -3.77 -8.44
N ILE A 58 -5.25 -3.77 -8.70
CA ILE A 58 -4.65 -4.24 -9.94
C ILE A 58 -3.98 -5.60 -9.65
N ASN A 59 -4.25 -6.61 -10.47
CA ASN A 59 -3.69 -7.95 -10.31
C ASN A 59 -3.18 -8.49 -11.65
N HIS A 60 -1.86 -8.44 -11.83
CA HIS A 60 -1.14 -8.89 -13.01
C HIS A 60 0.19 -9.55 -12.60
N ASP A 61 0.92 -10.10 -13.57
CA ASP A 61 2.31 -10.49 -13.40
C ASP A 61 3.21 -9.29 -13.03
N ILE A 62 4.40 -9.57 -12.53
CA ILE A 62 5.33 -8.57 -11.96
C ILE A 62 5.71 -7.51 -13.00
N ASP A 63 6.06 -7.92 -14.21
CA ASP A 63 6.56 -7.03 -15.26
C ASP A 63 5.46 -6.06 -15.71
N THR A 64 4.25 -6.58 -15.94
CA THR A 64 3.08 -5.76 -16.27
C THR A 64 2.74 -4.81 -15.12
N LEU A 65 2.73 -5.30 -13.89
CA LEU A 65 2.40 -4.49 -12.71
C LEU A 65 3.40 -3.35 -12.52
N TRP A 66 4.69 -3.64 -12.67
CA TRP A 66 5.77 -2.65 -12.56
C TRP A 66 5.67 -1.60 -13.67
N GLY A 67 5.52 -2.03 -14.93
CA GLY A 67 5.37 -1.12 -16.07
C GLY A 67 4.21 -0.14 -15.92
N LEU A 68 3.11 -0.57 -15.28
CA LEU A 68 1.94 0.28 -15.02
C LEU A 68 2.11 1.27 -13.85
N THR A 69 2.97 0.97 -12.87
CA THR A 69 2.92 1.64 -11.56
C THR A 69 4.24 2.24 -11.10
N HIS A 70 5.37 1.89 -11.71
CA HIS A 70 6.70 2.19 -11.18
C HIS A 70 6.92 3.68 -10.90
N GLN A 71 6.42 4.58 -11.77
CA GLN A 71 6.61 6.04 -11.67
C GLN A 71 6.05 6.62 -10.37
N GLU A 72 4.99 6.03 -9.82
CA GLU A 72 4.27 6.52 -8.64
C GLU A 72 4.31 5.50 -7.48
N SER A 73 5.18 4.49 -7.58
CA SER A 73 5.24 3.38 -6.62
C SER A 73 5.98 3.74 -5.33
N GLY A 74 6.73 4.85 -5.32
CA GLY A 74 7.55 5.31 -4.20
C GLY A 74 8.67 4.34 -3.79
N ILE A 75 8.96 3.33 -4.61
CA ILE A 75 10.03 2.35 -4.43
C ILE A 75 10.86 2.23 -5.72
N THR A 76 12.05 1.65 -5.60
CA THR A 76 12.89 1.25 -6.74
C THR A 76 12.83 -0.26 -6.91
N GLU A 77 13.14 -0.73 -8.11
CA GLU A 77 13.33 -2.15 -8.43
C GLU A 77 14.50 -2.77 -7.65
#